data_AF-A0A0N4YF08-F1
#
_entry.id   AF-A0A0N4YF08-F1
#
_cell.length_a   1.000
_cell.length_b   1.000
_cell.length_c   1.000
_cell.angle_alpha   90.00
_cell.angle_beta   90.00
_cell.angle_gamma   90.00
#
_symmetry.space_group_name_H-M   'P 1'
#
loop_
_entity.id
_entity.type
_entity.pdbx_description
1 polymer ?
#
loop_
_entity_poly.entity_id
_entity_poly.type
_entity_poly.pdbx_seq_one_letter_code
_entity_poly.pdbx_strand_id
1 'polypeptide(L)'
;MVAAGQKFGVDGRSSSGGSYFDATDNNESFPGVPYTKEDFNDYRCIRDIEDIDYESRAENVSVGNQLISRDRFIVEQSKPGLIIYQVRNCRLVGLVDLDQSRRSVRMKIVGYLNKLIAYGVAGFRVDASKHMNPVDLKAILDATNNLRPDIFGDNQRPFVVHEVLDRGASSIKAPEYTGFGRQKRRTAEIQNPP
;
A
#
# COMPACT_ATOMS: atom_id res chain seq x y z
N MET A 1 0.38 0.02 4.56
CA MET A 1 1.07 -0.92 5.47
C MET A 1 1.96 -0.17 6.44
N VAL A 2 1.63 -0.18 7.73
CA VAL A 2 2.48 0.36 8.81
C VAL A 2 2.42 -0.53 10.06
N ALA A 3 3.47 -0.51 10.89
CA ALA A 3 3.48 -0.93 12.31
C ALA A 3 2.72 -2.23 12.67
N ALA A 4 3.30 -3.40 12.39
CA ALA A 4 2.64 -4.69 12.63
C ALA A 4 2.41 -4.99 14.12
N GLY A 5 1.17 -4.90 14.59
CA GLY A 5 0.78 -5.22 15.97
C GLY A 5 1.44 -4.38 17.05
N GLN A 6 1.98 -3.20 16.72
CA GLN A 6 2.75 -2.38 17.65
C GLN A 6 1.86 -1.36 18.39
N LYS A 7 2.18 -1.09 19.66
CA LYS A 7 1.52 -0.06 20.47
C LYS A 7 2.55 0.86 21.12
N PHE A 8 2.25 2.16 21.13
CA PHE A 8 3.09 3.15 21.78
C PHE A 8 3.29 2.83 23.27
N GLY A 9 4.54 2.83 23.72
CA GLY A 9 4.92 2.58 25.11
C GLY A 9 4.98 1.11 25.52
N VAL A 10 4.57 0.17 24.65
CA VAL A 10 4.70 -1.28 24.89
C VAL A 10 6.02 -1.75 24.29
N ASP A 11 6.77 -2.60 24.99
CA ASP A 11 8.06 -3.17 24.52
C ASP A 11 9.07 -2.13 23.98
N GLY A 12 9.07 -0.93 24.58
CA GLY A 12 9.93 0.18 24.16
C GLY A 12 9.59 0.77 22.78
N ARG A 13 8.40 0.49 22.22
CA ARG A 13 7.96 1.02 20.92
C ARG A 13 7.52 2.48 21.04
N SER A 14 7.96 3.30 20.09
CA SER A 14 7.59 4.71 19.98
C SER A 14 7.48 5.13 18.52
N SER A 15 6.76 6.22 18.24
CA SER A 15 6.70 6.81 16.90
C SER A 15 7.74 7.91 16.72
N SER A 16 8.06 8.22 15.46
CA SER A 16 8.86 9.40 15.13
C SER A 16 8.14 10.66 15.61
N GLY A 17 8.81 11.46 16.45
CA GLY A 17 8.22 12.66 17.05
C GLY A 17 7.29 12.40 18.25
N GLY A 18 7.18 11.16 18.74
CA GLY A 18 6.54 10.86 20.03
C GLY A 18 5.00 10.85 20.01
N SER A 19 4.36 10.84 18.84
CA SER A 19 2.90 10.71 18.74
C SER A 19 2.42 9.35 19.25
N TYR A 20 1.32 9.34 20.01
CA TYR A 20 0.64 8.09 20.38
C TYR A 20 0.14 7.34 19.14
N PHE A 21 0.18 6.01 19.19
CA PHE A 21 -0.45 5.13 18.25
C PHE A 21 -0.73 3.77 18.90
N ASP A 22 -1.68 3.04 18.34
CA ASP A 22 -2.00 1.68 18.77
C ASP A 22 -2.50 0.88 17.56
N ALA A 23 -1.57 0.15 16.94
CA ALA A 23 -1.75 -0.63 15.73
C ALA A 23 -2.08 -2.11 16.03
N THR A 24 -2.46 -2.45 17.27
CA THR A 24 -2.90 -3.81 17.59
C THR A 24 -4.20 -4.12 16.89
N ASP A 25 -4.38 -5.40 16.56
CA ASP A 25 -5.57 -5.89 15.89
C ASP A 25 -6.85 -5.49 16.63
N ASN A 26 -7.81 -4.98 15.89
CA ASN A 26 -9.09 -4.42 16.32
C ASN A 26 -9.07 -3.05 17.00
N ASN A 27 -7.91 -2.41 17.16
CA ASN A 27 -7.82 -1.06 17.70
C ASN A 27 -7.42 0.01 16.65
N GLU A 28 -6.36 -0.24 15.88
CA GLU A 28 -5.91 0.59 14.74
C GLU A 28 -6.10 2.13 14.91
N SER A 29 -5.56 2.68 16.00
CA SER A 29 -5.72 4.07 16.38
C SER A 29 -4.45 4.88 16.16
N PHE A 30 -4.52 5.89 15.29
CA PHE A 30 -3.39 6.77 14.97
C PHE A 30 -3.81 8.25 15.05
N PRO A 31 -3.95 8.80 16.27
CA PRO A 31 -4.46 10.17 16.48
C PRO A 31 -3.55 11.27 15.92
N GLY A 32 -2.27 10.99 15.65
CA GLY A 32 -1.35 11.95 15.01
C GLY A 32 -1.70 12.28 13.54
N VAL A 33 -2.42 11.39 12.85
CA VAL A 33 -2.94 11.60 11.47
C VAL A 33 -4.48 11.56 11.42
N PRO A 34 -5.10 11.72 12.59
CA PRO A 34 -6.30 10.99 13.04
C PRO A 34 -6.83 9.88 12.10
N TYR A 35 -6.12 8.74 11.98
CA TYR A 35 -6.73 7.51 11.44
C TYR A 35 -7.40 6.70 12.55
N THR A 36 -8.53 6.12 12.23
CA THR A 36 -9.27 5.17 13.07
C THR A 36 -9.40 3.83 12.33
N LYS A 37 -9.90 2.79 13.02
CA LYS A 37 -10.10 1.45 12.45
C LYS A 37 -10.85 1.44 11.12
N GLU A 38 -11.82 2.32 10.94
CA GLU A 38 -12.60 2.41 9.71
C GLU A 38 -11.75 2.80 8.49
N ASP A 39 -10.60 3.44 8.70
CA ASP A 39 -9.69 3.87 7.65
C ASP A 39 -8.77 2.72 7.14
N PHE A 40 -8.94 1.50 7.66
CA PHE A 40 -8.17 0.31 7.29
C PHE A 40 -9.03 -0.75 6.57
N ASN A 41 -8.38 -1.64 5.83
CA ASN A 41 -9.01 -2.66 4.98
C ASN A 41 -9.48 -3.92 5.73
N ASP A 42 -9.54 -3.91 7.07
CA ASP A 42 -9.84 -5.10 7.88
C ASP A 42 -11.17 -5.77 7.49
N TYR A 43 -12.19 -4.99 7.10
CA TYR A 43 -13.49 -5.51 6.67
C TYR A 43 -13.50 -6.15 5.28
N ARG A 44 -12.49 -5.87 4.45
CA ARG A 44 -12.35 -6.41 3.09
C ARG A 44 -11.43 -7.62 3.05
N CYS A 45 -10.54 -7.73 4.02
CA CYS A 45 -9.56 -8.78 4.05
C CYS A 45 -10.18 -10.11 4.48
N ILE A 46 -9.95 -11.17 3.69
CA ILE A 46 -10.42 -12.52 3.99
C ILE A 46 -9.44 -13.25 4.93
N ARG A 47 -8.14 -13.02 4.74
CA ARG A 47 -7.03 -13.46 5.62
C ARG A 47 -5.77 -12.67 5.29
N ASP A 48 -4.95 -12.40 6.30
CA ASP A 48 -3.67 -11.73 6.17
C ASP A 48 -2.70 -12.51 5.28
N ILE A 49 -1.73 -11.78 4.71
CA ILE A 49 -0.69 -12.36 3.86
C ILE A 49 0.48 -12.75 4.75
N GLU A 50 0.79 -14.04 4.78
CA GLU A 50 1.90 -14.60 5.55
C GLU A 50 3.16 -14.73 4.70
N ASP A 51 4.32 -14.90 5.33
CA ASP A 51 5.61 -15.06 4.62
C ASP A 51 5.58 -16.25 3.64
N ILE A 52 4.80 -17.28 3.93
CA ILE A 52 4.64 -18.44 3.04
C ILE A 52 3.95 -18.08 1.71
N ASP A 53 3.13 -17.02 1.68
CA ASP A 53 2.48 -16.52 0.47
C ASP A 53 3.46 -15.76 -0.44
N TYR A 54 4.64 -15.41 0.06
CA TYR A 54 5.74 -14.83 -0.71
C TYR A 54 6.69 -15.89 -1.30
N GLU A 55 6.91 -16.98 -0.58
CA GLU A 55 7.81 -18.06 -0.98
C GLU A 55 7.13 -19.07 -1.89
N SER A 56 5.86 -19.38 -1.61
CA SER A 56 5.03 -20.04 -2.60
C SER A 56 4.78 -19.03 -3.72
N ARG A 57 5.32 -19.34 -4.91
CA ARG A 57 4.99 -18.63 -6.15
C ARG A 57 3.48 -18.39 -6.16
N ALA A 58 3.05 -17.21 -6.62
CA ALA A 58 1.67 -16.71 -6.61
C ALA A 58 0.64 -17.57 -7.39
N GLU A 59 0.91 -18.87 -7.54
CA GLU A 59 0.11 -19.92 -8.15
C GLU A 59 -0.55 -20.83 -7.11
N ASN A 60 -0.01 -21.01 -5.88
CA ASN A 60 -0.53 -22.01 -4.94
C ASN A 60 -0.59 -21.57 -3.46
N VAL A 61 -1.35 -20.52 -3.14
CA VAL A 61 -1.82 -20.32 -1.75
C VAL A 61 -2.88 -21.38 -1.47
N SER A 62 -2.46 -22.44 -0.78
CA SER A 62 -3.33 -23.55 -0.39
C SER A 62 -4.23 -23.08 0.76
N VAL A 63 -5.46 -22.67 0.45
CA VAL A 63 -6.45 -22.48 1.52
C VAL A 63 -6.85 -23.87 2.00
N GLY A 64 -6.39 -24.21 3.21
CA GLY A 64 -6.63 -25.50 3.84
C GLY A 64 -8.10 -25.93 3.75
N ASN A 65 -8.31 -27.23 3.54
CA ASN A 65 -9.61 -27.90 3.50
C ASN A 65 -10.44 -27.56 4.74
N GLN A 66 -11.31 -26.55 4.64
CA GLN A 66 -12.40 -26.37 5.58
C GLN A 66 -13.71 -26.49 4.81
N LEU A 67 -14.29 -27.68 4.93
CA LEU A 67 -15.63 -28.01 4.44
C LEU A 67 -16.63 -27.10 5.14
N ILE A 68 -17.28 -26.18 4.41
CA ILE A 68 -18.47 -25.48 4.92
C ILE A 68 -19.61 -25.53 3.90
N SER A 69 -20.77 -25.86 4.47
CA SER A 69 -22.04 -26.27 3.91
C SER A 69 -22.74 -25.24 3.01
N ARG A 70 -22.98 -25.67 1.77
CA ARG A 70 -24.23 -25.65 0.97
C ARG A 70 -25.16 -24.43 0.82
N ASP A 71 -24.89 -23.21 1.30
CA ASP A 71 -25.73 -22.05 0.96
C ASP A 71 -24.97 -20.70 0.95
N ARG A 72 -24.20 -20.43 -0.14
CA ARG A 72 -24.02 -19.12 -0.80
C ARG A 72 -22.85 -19.13 -1.78
N PHE A 73 -23.15 -18.65 -2.99
CA PHE A 73 -22.26 -17.96 -3.94
C PHE A 73 -20.89 -18.60 -4.23
N ILE A 74 -20.83 -19.31 -5.36
CA ILE A 74 -19.61 -19.83 -5.99
C ILE A 74 -18.62 -18.67 -6.26
N VAL A 75 -17.41 -18.74 -5.70
CA VAL A 75 -16.22 -18.23 -6.40
C VAL A 75 -15.12 -19.30 -6.31
N GLU A 76 -15.20 -20.23 -7.27
CA GLU A 76 -14.08 -20.86 -7.97
C GLU A 76 -12.70 -20.78 -7.28
N GLN A 77 -12.38 -21.87 -6.57
CA GLN A 77 -11.02 -22.18 -6.16
C GLN A 77 -10.12 -22.19 -7.42
N SER A 78 -8.96 -21.53 -7.33
CA SER A 78 -7.99 -21.26 -8.42
C SER A 78 -8.23 -20.04 -9.35
N LYS A 79 -8.84 -18.95 -8.86
CA LYS A 79 -8.79 -17.67 -9.58
C LYS A 79 -7.51 -16.88 -9.26
N PRO A 80 -6.61 -16.60 -10.23
CA PRO A 80 -5.46 -15.71 -10.03
C PRO A 80 -5.84 -14.28 -9.58
N GLY A 81 -7.11 -13.90 -9.75
CA GLY A 81 -7.66 -12.63 -9.24
C GLY A 81 -7.91 -12.58 -7.73
N LEU A 82 -8.11 -13.73 -7.07
CA LEU A 82 -8.33 -13.79 -5.62
C LEU A 82 -7.04 -13.44 -4.84
N ILE A 83 -5.89 -13.86 -5.38
CA ILE A 83 -4.56 -13.54 -4.85
C ILE A 83 -4.26 -12.03 -5.02
N ILE A 84 -4.55 -11.44 -6.19
CA ILE A 84 -4.31 -10.01 -6.42
C ILE A 84 -5.16 -9.14 -5.48
N TYR A 85 -6.42 -9.53 -5.26
CA TYR A 85 -7.31 -8.79 -4.35
C TYR A 85 -6.74 -8.76 -2.93
N GLN A 86 -6.31 -9.90 -2.39
CA GLN A 86 -5.69 -9.96 -1.07
C GLN A 86 -4.39 -9.17 -1.02
N VAL A 87 -3.52 -9.30 -2.04
CA VAL A 87 -2.25 -8.56 -2.11
C VAL A 87 -2.42 -7.04 -1.97
N ARG A 88 -3.58 -6.50 -2.36
CA ARG A 88 -3.87 -5.06 -2.32
C ARG A 88 -4.80 -4.60 -1.20
N ASN A 89 -5.40 -5.51 -0.44
CA ASN A 89 -6.43 -5.20 0.56
C ASN A 89 -6.25 -5.95 1.89
N CYS A 90 -5.18 -6.71 2.06
CA CYS A 90 -4.89 -7.45 3.29
C CYS A 90 -3.57 -7.00 3.91
N ARG A 91 -3.45 -7.21 5.22
CA ARG A 91 -2.21 -6.88 5.94
C ARG A 91 -1.08 -7.74 5.42
N LEU A 92 0.07 -7.09 5.25
CA LEU A 92 1.30 -7.75 4.90
C LEU A 92 2.08 -8.07 6.17
N VAL A 93 2.17 -9.35 6.55
CA VAL A 93 2.88 -9.77 7.77
C VAL A 93 2.42 -8.94 8.99
N GLY A 94 1.10 -8.75 9.11
CA GLY A 94 0.47 -7.98 10.19
C GLY A 94 0.56 -6.45 10.08
N LEU A 95 1.20 -5.88 9.04
CA LEU A 95 1.23 -4.44 8.83
C LEU A 95 -0.17 -3.91 8.48
N VAL A 96 -0.71 -2.99 9.30
CA VAL A 96 -2.06 -2.45 9.09
C VAL A 96 -2.17 -1.77 7.72
N ASP A 97 -3.25 -2.09 7.00
CA ASP A 97 -3.41 -1.73 5.59
C ASP A 97 -4.49 -0.67 5.39
N LEU A 98 -4.08 0.51 4.91
CA LEU A 98 -4.98 1.66 4.76
C LEU A 98 -5.94 1.46 3.57
N ASP A 99 -7.22 1.76 3.79
CA ASP A 99 -8.24 1.74 2.74
C ASP A 99 -8.13 2.99 1.85
N GLN A 100 -7.24 2.92 0.87
CA GLN A 100 -7.00 3.99 -0.09
C GLN A 100 -8.17 4.21 -1.06
N SER A 101 -9.18 3.33 -1.08
CA SER A 101 -10.41 3.58 -1.84
C SER A 101 -11.27 4.68 -1.20
N ARG A 102 -11.06 4.96 0.10
CA ARG A 102 -11.73 6.05 0.81
C ARG A 102 -11.06 7.38 0.52
N ARG A 103 -11.88 8.36 0.10
CA ARG A 103 -11.41 9.73 -0.18
C ARG A 103 -10.73 10.37 1.04
N SER A 104 -11.24 10.16 2.25
CA SER A 104 -10.66 10.70 3.49
C SER A 104 -9.21 10.24 3.67
N VAL A 105 -8.94 8.95 3.43
CA VAL A 105 -7.60 8.36 3.50
C VAL A 105 -6.68 8.96 2.46
N ARG A 106 -7.13 9.03 1.19
CA ARG A 106 -6.33 9.65 0.12
C ARG A 106 -5.98 11.11 0.44
N MET A 107 -6.93 11.90 0.94
CA MET A 107 -6.68 13.31 1.23
C MET A 107 -5.68 13.53 2.38
N LYS A 108 -5.67 12.66 3.40
CA LYS A 108 -4.65 12.70 4.45
C LYS A 108 -3.25 12.41 3.89
N ILE A 109 -3.12 11.42 2.99
CA ILE A 109 -1.87 11.11 2.28
C ILE A 109 -1.43 12.29 1.40
N VAL A 110 -2.34 12.84 0.59
CA VAL A 110 -2.07 14.00 -0.28
C VAL A 110 -1.61 15.21 0.54
N GLY A 111 -2.24 15.48 1.69
CA GLY A 111 -1.83 16.56 2.58
C GLY A 111 -0.39 16.41 3.08
N TYR A 112 0.02 15.18 3.43
CA TYR A 112 1.39 14.89 3.81
C TYR A 112 2.38 15.10 2.64
N LEU A 113 2.07 14.56 1.45
CA LEU A 113 2.92 14.71 0.26
C LEU A 113 3.05 16.18 -0.16
N ASN A 114 1.96 16.94 -0.15
CA ASN A 114 1.96 18.37 -0.47
C ASN A 114 2.79 19.20 0.51
N LYS A 115 2.82 18.81 1.79
CA LYS A 115 3.70 19.44 2.78
C LYS A 115 5.18 19.21 2.45
N LEU A 116 5.55 18.00 2.02
CA LEU A 116 6.92 17.70 1.56
C LEU A 116 7.27 18.46 0.28
N ILE A 117 6.35 18.56 -0.68
CA ILE A 117 6.53 19.36 -1.90
C ILE A 117 6.79 20.83 -1.55
N ALA A 118 6.03 21.38 -0.60
CA ALA A 118 6.23 22.74 -0.11
C ALA A 118 7.60 22.92 0.57
N TYR A 119 8.18 21.87 1.16
CA TYR A 119 9.56 21.88 1.66
C TYR A 119 10.62 21.76 0.57
N GLY A 120 10.25 21.46 -0.67
CA GLY A 120 11.15 21.45 -1.83
C GLY A 120 11.67 20.08 -2.24
N VAL A 121 11.02 18.98 -1.82
CA VAL A 121 11.35 17.66 -2.38
C VAL A 121 10.99 17.60 -3.86
N ALA A 122 11.82 16.94 -4.67
CA ALA A 122 11.61 16.80 -6.11
C ALA A 122 10.68 15.64 -6.49
N GLY A 123 10.39 14.72 -5.56
CA GLY A 123 9.69 13.49 -5.86
C GLY A 123 9.62 12.50 -4.70
N PHE A 124 9.06 11.32 -4.99
CA PHE A 124 8.74 10.29 -4.00
C PHE A 124 9.13 8.88 -4.48
N ARG A 125 9.72 8.09 -3.57
CA ARG A 125 9.71 6.63 -3.66
C ARG A 125 8.46 6.13 -2.95
N VAL A 126 7.56 5.49 -3.69
CA VAL A 126 6.37 4.85 -3.14
C VAL A 126 6.72 3.41 -2.76
N ASP A 127 6.95 3.23 -1.46
CA ASP A 127 7.21 1.93 -0.84
C ASP A 127 6.02 0.98 -1.02
N ALA A 128 6.29 -0.33 -1.15
CA ALA A 128 5.26 -1.36 -1.26
C ALA A 128 4.17 -1.09 -2.32
N SER A 129 4.48 -0.39 -3.43
CA SER A 129 3.50 -0.01 -4.47
C SER A 129 2.72 -1.21 -5.02
N LYS A 130 3.35 -2.40 -5.07
CA LYS A 130 2.69 -3.65 -5.46
C LYS A 130 1.40 -3.94 -4.68
N HIS A 131 1.35 -3.50 -3.43
CA HIS A 131 0.26 -3.72 -2.48
C HIS A 131 -0.77 -2.59 -2.46
N MET A 132 -0.66 -1.63 -3.37
CA MET A 132 -1.62 -0.55 -3.51
C MET A 132 -2.44 -0.81 -4.78
N ASN A 133 -3.72 -0.44 -4.77
CA ASN A 133 -4.50 -0.44 -6.00
C ASN A 133 -3.96 0.66 -6.94
N PRO A 134 -3.58 0.37 -8.20
CA PRO A 134 -3.06 1.36 -9.15
C PRO A 134 -4.00 2.55 -9.35
N VAL A 135 -5.32 2.31 -9.33
CA VAL A 135 -6.33 3.37 -9.50
C VAL A 135 -6.30 4.32 -8.32
N ASP A 136 -6.27 3.80 -7.10
CA ASP A 136 -6.25 4.63 -5.89
C ASP A 136 -4.91 5.35 -5.73
N LEU A 137 -3.80 4.68 -6.02
CA LEU A 137 -2.47 5.27 -5.99
C LEU A 137 -2.33 6.39 -7.03
N LYS A 138 -2.82 6.17 -8.27
CA LYS A 138 -2.86 7.22 -9.29
C LYS A 138 -3.71 8.41 -8.82
N ALA A 139 -4.87 8.17 -8.21
CA ALA A 139 -5.72 9.23 -7.68
C ALA A 139 -5.03 10.06 -6.57
N ILE A 140 -4.21 9.43 -5.72
CA ILE A 140 -3.39 10.14 -4.73
C ILE A 140 -2.34 11.00 -5.44
N LEU A 141 -1.57 10.43 -6.37
CA LEU A 141 -0.49 11.11 -7.06
C LEU A 141 -1.00 12.26 -7.92
N ASP A 142 -2.09 12.06 -8.66
CA ASP A 142 -2.72 13.09 -9.50
C ASP A 142 -3.17 14.30 -8.66
N ALA A 143 -3.62 14.08 -7.43
CA ALA A 143 -4.09 15.13 -6.52
C ALA A 143 -2.97 15.92 -5.80
N THR A 144 -1.71 15.56 -6.01
CA THR A 144 -0.57 16.33 -5.49
C THR A 144 -0.37 17.64 -6.27
N ASN A 145 0.17 18.63 -5.59
CA ASN A 145 0.54 19.91 -6.18
C ASN A 145 1.69 19.75 -7.20
N ASN A 146 1.85 20.78 -8.04
CA ASN A 146 3.11 20.97 -8.76
C ASN A 146 4.25 21.24 -7.77
N LEU A 147 5.46 20.90 -8.19
CA LEU A 147 6.70 21.24 -7.51
C LEU A 147 6.86 22.75 -7.41
N ARG A 148 7.71 23.16 -6.47
CA ARG A 148 8.06 24.55 -6.25
C ARG A 148 8.65 25.19 -7.51
N PRO A 149 8.01 26.25 -8.07
CA PRO A 149 8.45 26.84 -9.32
C PRO A 149 9.80 27.55 -9.20
N ASP A 150 10.15 28.04 -8.01
CA ASP A 150 11.41 28.73 -7.74
C ASP A 150 12.65 27.80 -7.80
N ILE A 151 12.46 26.49 -7.65
CA ILE A 151 13.55 25.49 -7.69
C ILE A 151 13.49 24.69 -8.99
N PHE A 152 12.29 24.30 -9.41
CA PHE A 152 12.11 23.31 -10.48
C PHE A 152 11.51 23.91 -11.78
N GLY A 153 11.04 25.15 -11.74
CA GLY A 153 10.31 25.79 -12.84
C GLY A 153 8.80 25.54 -12.78
N ASP A 154 8.05 26.30 -13.58
CA ASP A 154 6.59 26.26 -13.58
C ASP A 154 6.04 24.91 -14.03
N ASN A 155 4.91 24.53 -13.42
CA ASN A 155 4.09 23.38 -13.80
C ASN A 155 4.81 22.01 -13.81
N GLN A 156 5.90 21.86 -13.05
CA GLN A 156 6.58 20.57 -12.90
C GLN A 156 5.83 19.67 -11.91
N ARG A 157 5.63 18.40 -12.25
CA ARG A 157 5.05 17.40 -11.33
C ARG A 157 6.13 16.66 -10.55
N PRO A 158 5.85 16.20 -9.31
CA PRO A 158 6.79 15.39 -8.55
C PRO A 158 7.21 14.13 -9.32
N PHE A 159 8.50 13.83 -9.31
CA PHE A 159 9.00 12.57 -9.85
C PHE A 159 8.57 11.39 -8.96
N VAL A 160 8.14 10.27 -9.53
CA VAL A 160 7.64 9.12 -8.76
C VAL A 160 8.38 7.85 -9.15
N VAL A 161 8.84 7.10 -8.13
CA VAL A 161 9.39 5.76 -8.28
C VAL A 161 8.60 4.77 -7.45
N HIS A 162 8.01 3.77 -8.11
CA HIS A 162 7.28 2.69 -7.49
C HIS A 162 8.20 1.53 -7.13
N GLU A 163 8.11 1.08 -5.88
CA GLU A 163 8.62 -0.23 -5.51
C GLU A 163 7.60 -1.32 -5.87
N VAL A 164 7.81 -1.94 -7.02
CA VAL A 164 7.06 -3.13 -7.44
C VAL A 164 8.07 -4.26 -7.58
N LEU A 165 8.17 -5.12 -6.56
CA LEU A 165 9.00 -6.32 -6.63
C LEU A 165 8.32 -7.38 -7.49
N ASP A 166 8.58 -7.34 -8.79
CA ASP A 166 8.21 -8.37 -9.76
C ASP A 166 9.37 -9.37 -9.88
N ARG A 167 9.20 -10.56 -9.30
CA ARG A 167 10.16 -11.68 -9.42
C ARG A 167 9.85 -12.58 -10.62
N GLY A 168 9.06 -12.12 -11.59
CA GLY A 168 8.67 -12.86 -12.81
C GLY A 168 7.45 -13.77 -12.61
N ALA A 169 7.25 -14.29 -11.39
CA ALA A 169 6.19 -15.23 -11.04
C ALA A 169 4.94 -14.60 -10.38
N SER A 170 4.86 -13.27 -10.20
CA SER A 170 3.65 -12.63 -9.66
C SER A 170 2.68 -12.23 -10.76
N SER A 171 1.38 -12.38 -10.49
CA SER A 171 0.29 -11.94 -11.37
C SER A 171 0.16 -10.42 -11.47
N ILE A 172 0.70 -9.67 -10.50
CA ILE A 172 0.83 -8.20 -10.55
C ILE A 172 2.09 -7.84 -11.31
N LYS A 173 1.95 -6.98 -12.33
CA LYS A 173 3.03 -6.61 -13.24
C LYS A 173 3.37 -5.13 -13.14
N ALA A 174 4.64 -4.82 -13.37
CA ALA A 174 5.15 -3.45 -13.38
C ALA A 174 4.41 -2.47 -14.31
N PRO A 175 3.94 -2.87 -15.52
CA PRO A 175 3.25 -1.96 -16.44
C PRO A 175 1.98 -1.33 -15.85
N GLU A 176 1.38 -1.93 -14.83
CA GLU A 176 0.22 -1.36 -14.13
C GLU A 176 0.56 -0.04 -13.40
N TYR A 177 1.84 0.22 -13.12
CA TYR A 177 2.30 1.40 -12.37
C TYR A 177 3.20 2.32 -13.20
N THR A 178 3.80 1.85 -14.29
CA THR A 178 4.72 2.67 -15.10
C THR A 178 4.02 3.76 -15.90
N GLY A 179 2.68 3.73 -16.01
CA GLY A 179 1.89 4.79 -16.66
C GLY A 179 1.85 6.10 -15.88
N PHE A 180 2.23 6.10 -14.59
CA PHE A 180 2.21 7.29 -13.73
C PHE A 180 3.41 7.38 -12.78
N GLY A 181 4.50 6.70 -13.12
CA GLY A 181 5.76 6.73 -12.39
C GLY A 181 6.79 5.80 -13.03
N ARG A 182 8.00 5.76 -12.47
CA ARG A 182 9.02 4.79 -12.87
C ARG A 182 9.06 3.62 -11.91
N GLN A 183 9.60 2.47 -12.32
CA GLN A 183 9.76 1.32 -11.43
C GLN A 183 11.21 1.22 -10.92
N LYS A 184 11.38 0.93 -9.63
CA LYS A 184 12.67 0.51 -9.06
C LYS A 184 12.95 -0.95 -9.46
N ARG A 185 14.07 -1.21 -10.16
CA ARG A 185 14.55 -2.58 -10.40
C ARG A 185 15.40 -3.09 -9.23
N ARG A 186 15.71 -4.39 -9.24
CA ARG A 186 16.54 -5.06 -8.22
C ARG A 186 18.00 -4.57 -8.27
N THR A 187 18.48 -4.21 -9.46
CA THR A 187 19.65 -3.34 -9.67
C THR A 187 19.19 -1.89 -9.53
N ALA A 188 20.04 -0.98 -9.06
CA ALA A 188 19.70 0.44 -8.80
C ALA A 188 19.26 1.26 -10.05
N GLU A 189 18.92 0.59 -11.14
CA GLU A 189 18.42 1.15 -12.38
C GLU A 189 16.93 1.45 -12.29
N ILE A 190 16.58 2.63 -12.80
CA ILE A 190 15.21 3.11 -12.90
C ILE A 190 14.75 2.92 -14.35
N GLN A 191 13.67 2.16 -14.56
CA GLN A 191 13.13 1.96 -15.90
C GLN A 191 12.27 3.16 -16.32
N ASN A 192 12.54 3.69 -17.52
CA ASN A 192 11.71 4.73 -18.13
C ASN A 192 10.33 4.16 -18.53
N PRO A 193 9.26 4.97 -18.49
CA PRO A 193 7.99 4.58 -19.09
C PRO A 193 8.19 4.26 -20.58
N PRO A 194 7.37 3.35 -21.15
CA PRO A 194 7.38 3.08 -22.60
C PRO A 194 7.03 4.32 -23.42
#